data_AF-A0A4Q6GR58-F1
#
_entry.id   AF-A0A4Q6GR58-F1
#
_cell.length_a   1.000
_cell.length_b   1.000
_cell.length_c   1.000
_cell.angle_alpha   90.00
_cell.angle_beta   90.00
_cell.angle_gamma   90.00
#
_symmetry.space_group_name_H-M   'P 1'
#
loop_
_entity.id
_entity.type
_entity.pdbx_description
1 polymer ?
#
loop_
_entity_poly.entity_id
_entity_poly.type
_entity_poly.pdbx_seq_one_letter_code
_entity_poly.pdbx_strand_id
1 'polypeptide(L)'
;MRGTAAKASAGFSLIELMISVVIGLLAILFATRLMTDAERNKEAALGGSASMQNGMLAMFSISGDTEHAGFGLNDPLIVGCDTVLADREGYQLAPAARGAAVVRPLAAAIIEPGGAGPDRVSLYAGSSFSGTGTLRITSNYIGGTRIDVDRVPYGFNQGDVVLVAPEESGGRCSLAQVSSDPGKLQPPPAQQFLMIAGSGNRFNSGSLGVQYTGG
;
A
#
# COMPACT_ATOMS: atom_id res chain seq x y z
N MET A 1 23.92 48.16 -86.52
CA MET A 1 22.77 48.28 -85.60
C MET A 1 22.24 46.87 -85.31
N ARG A 2 22.47 46.33 -84.10
CA ARG A 2 21.90 45.05 -83.65
C ARG A 2 20.60 45.36 -82.90
N GLY A 3 19.47 44.98 -83.46
CA GLY A 3 18.16 45.15 -82.83
C GLY A 3 18.03 44.21 -81.64
N THR A 4 17.77 44.77 -80.46
CA THR A 4 17.37 44.03 -79.27
C THR A 4 15.96 43.51 -79.47
N ALA A 5 15.79 42.19 -79.60
CA ALA A 5 14.47 41.56 -79.61
C ALA A 5 13.83 41.70 -78.22
N ALA A 6 12.78 42.50 -78.13
CA ALA A 6 11.93 42.56 -76.93
C ALA A 6 11.17 41.24 -76.82
N LYS A 7 11.42 40.47 -75.75
CA LYS A 7 10.59 39.30 -75.42
C LYS A 7 9.18 39.80 -75.10
N ALA A 8 8.20 39.35 -75.88
CA ALA A 8 6.80 39.54 -75.55
C ALA A 8 6.49 38.81 -74.24
N SER A 9 5.91 39.52 -73.27
CA SER A 9 5.35 38.88 -72.08
C SER A 9 4.06 38.18 -72.48
N ALA A 10 4.04 36.85 -72.42
CA ALA A 10 2.80 36.09 -72.47
C ALA A 10 2.09 36.26 -71.11
N GLY A 11 0.88 36.83 -71.12
CA GLY A 11 0.02 36.90 -69.94
C GLY A 11 -0.57 35.51 -69.62
N PHE A 12 -0.77 35.23 -68.33
CA PHE A 12 -1.37 33.98 -67.86
C PHE A 12 -2.88 33.94 -68.12
N SER A 13 -3.41 32.79 -68.52
CA SER A 13 -4.85 32.56 -68.62
C SER A 13 -5.48 32.34 -67.24
N LEU A 14 -6.74 32.75 -67.04
CA LEU A 14 -7.49 32.55 -65.79
C LEU A 14 -7.53 31.05 -65.40
N ILE A 15 -7.57 30.17 -66.39
CA ILE A 15 -7.57 28.72 -66.15
C ILE A 15 -6.24 28.19 -65.60
N GLU A 16 -5.10 28.73 -66.05
CA GLU A 16 -3.78 28.37 -65.52
C GLU A 16 -3.62 28.85 -64.07
N LEU A 17 -4.21 30.01 -63.73
CA LEU A 17 -4.23 30.50 -62.35
C LEU A 17 -5.10 29.62 -61.45
N MET A 18 -6.27 29.17 -61.90
CA MET A 18 -7.10 28.24 -61.13
C MET A 18 -6.41 26.89 -60.92
N ILE A 19 -5.76 26.35 -61.96
CA ILE A 19 -5.03 25.08 -61.87
C ILE A 19 -3.86 25.18 -60.88
N SER A 20 -3.07 26.25 -60.94
CA SER A 20 -1.95 26.46 -60.01
C SER A 20 -2.38 26.60 -58.54
N VAL A 21 -3.50 27.31 -58.28
CA VAL A 21 -4.07 27.41 -56.93
C VAL A 21 -4.55 26.06 -56.42
N VAL A 22 -5.23 25.27 -57.24
CA VAL A 22 -5.71 23.93 -56.84
C VAL A 22 -4.53 23.00 -56.52
N ILE A 23 -3.48 22.99 -57.34
CA ILE A 23 -2.28 22.18 -57.09
C ILE A 23 -1.58 22.63 -55.80
N GLY A 24 -1.48 23.95 -55.57
CA GLY A 24 -0.91 24.51 -54.34
C GLY A 24 -1.70 24.10 -53.09
N LEU A 25 -3.03 24.17 -53.14
CA LEU A 25 -3.90 23.74 -52.05
C LEU A 25 -3.80 22.24 -51.78
N LEU A 26 -3.72 21.41 -52.81
CA LEU A 26 -3.51 19.96 -52.67
C LEU A 26 -2.16 19.63 -52.02
N ALA A 27 -1.10 20.34 -52.43
CA ALA A 27 0.23 20.16 -51.85
C ALA A 27 0.25 20.53 -50.35
N ILE A 28 -0.35 21.67 -49.98
CA ILE A 28 -0.46 22.10 -48.58
C ILE A 28 -1.28 21.08 -47.77
N LEU A 29 -2.42 20.64 -48.29
CA LEU A 29 -3.29 19.68 -47.60
C LEU A 29 -2.57 18.34 -47.35
N PHE A 30 -1.82 17.86 -48.34
CA PHE A 30 -1.03 16.64 -48.20
C PHE A 30 0.08 16.81 -47.15
N ALA A 31 0.81 17.93 -47.19
CA ALA A 31 1.84 18.25 -46.20
C ALA A 31 1.25 18.35 -44.78
N THR A 32 0.12 19.04 -44.61
CA THR A 32 -0.55 19.18 -43.32
C THR A 32 -1.00 17.82 -42.78
N ARG A 33 -1.59 16.96 -43.63
CA ARG A 33 -2.00 15.60 -43.21
C ARG A 33 -0.82 14.77 -42.71
N LEU A 34 0.27 14.75 -43.47
CA LEU A 34 1.48 14.03 -43.08
C LEU A 34 2.03 14.52 -41.73
N MET A 35 2.08 15.84 -41.52
CA MET A 35 2.51 16.40 -40.24
C MET A 35 1.56 16.05 -39.10
N THR A 36 0.23 16.15 -39.32
CA THR A 36 -0.74 15.81 -38.28
C THR A 36 -0.71 14.34 -37.90
N ASP A 37 -0.51 13.45 -38.86
CA ASP A 37 -0.41 12.01 -38.60
C ASP A 37 0.91 11.67 -37.87
N ALA A 38 2.00 12.34 -38.23
CA ALA A 38 3.28 12.20 -37.54
C ALA A 38 3.20 12.67 -36.07
N GLU A 39 2.58 13.83 -35.81
CA GLU A 39 2.40 14.32 -34.43
C GLU A 39 1.45 13.43 -33.62
N ARG A 40 0.35 12.94 -34.21
CA ARG A 40 -0.54 11.98 -33.53
C ARG A 40 0.17 10.69 -33.15
N ASN A 41 0.97 10.13 -34.06
CA ASN A 41 1.74 8.92 -33.77
C ASN A 41 2.80 9.17 -32.69
N LYS A 42 3.44 10.35 -32.72
CA LYS A 42 4.40 10.76 -31.71
C LYS A 42 3.74 10.94 -30.35
N GLU A 43 2.60 11.61 -30.26
CA GLU A 43 1.83 11.76 -29.01
C GLU A 43 1.38 10.40 -28.46
N ALA A 44 0.88 9.50 -29.31
CA ALA A 44 0.48 8.15 -28.90
C ALA A 44 1.68 7.35 -28.37
N ALA A 45 2.83 7.40 -29.06
CA ALA A 45 4.04 6.72 -28.64
C ALA A 45 4.61 7.30 -27.34
N LEU A 46 4.66 8.63 -27.21
CA LEU A 46 5.12 9.32 -26.01
C LEU A 46 4.19 9.05 -24.82
N GLY A 47 2.87 9.13 -25.03
CA GLY A 47 1.86 8.81 -24.01
C GLY A 47 1.97 7.36 -23.53
N GLY A 48 2.16 6.40 -24.44
CA GLY A 48 2.46 5.02 -24.11
C GLY A 48 3.75 4.89 -23.29
N SER A 49 4.83 5.55 -23.70
CA SER A 49 6.12 5.50 -22.99
C SER A 49 6.05 6.10 -21.58
N ALA A 50 5.34 7.20 -21.39
CA ALA A 50 5.15 7.83 -20.08
C ALA A 50 4.31 6.94 -19.15
N SER A 51 3.27 6.29 -19.68
CA SER A 51 2.46 5.35 -18.91
C SER A 51 3.27 4.13 -18.45
N MET A 52 4.14 3.58 -19.31
CA MET A 52 5.03 2.48 -18.95
C MET A 52 6.06 2.89 -17.90
N GLN A 53 6.66 4.08 -18.04
CA GLN A 53 7.63 4.58 -17.04
C GLN A 53 6.99 4.75 -15.66
N ASN A 54 5.80 5.34 -15.60
CA ASN A 54 5.04 5.47 -14.35
C ASN A 54 4.62 4.10 -13.80
N GLY A 55 4.23 3.16 -14.66
CA GLY A 55 3.94 1.79 -14.28
C GLY A 55 5.14 1.07 -13.68
N MET A 56 6.33 1.21 -14.28
CA MET A 56 7.57 0.65 -13.74
C MET A 56 7.95 1.26 -12.39
N LEU A 57 7.81 2.58 -12.23
CA LEU A 57 8.06 3.25 -10.95
C LEU A 57 7.08 2.79 -9.86
N ALA A 58 5.80 2.66 -10.19
CA ALA A 58 4.80 2.14 -9.28
C ALA A 58 5.12 0.70 -8.85
N MET A 59 5.51 -0.17 -9.79
CA MET A 59 5.91 -1.54 -9.49
C MET A 59 7.16 -1.61 -8.62
N PHE A 60 8.15 -0.74 -8.87
CA PHE A 60 9.35 -0.66 -8.02
C PHE A 60 9.01 -0.29 -6.57
N SER A 61 8.11 0.67 -6.37
CA SER A 61 7.62 1.03 -5.03
C SER A 61 6.90 -0.15 -4.37
N ILE A 62 5.98 -0.80 -5.10
CA ILE A 62 5.25 -1.97 -4.58
C ILE A 62 6.20 -3.10 -4.21
N SER A 63 7.24 -3.38 -5.03
CA SER A 63 8.22 -4.41 -4.70
C SER A 63 8.99 -4.07 -3.42
N GLY A 64 9.39 -2.82 -3.22
CA GLY A 64 10.11 -2.39 -2.00
C GLY A 64 9.25 -2.54 -0.74
N ASP A 65 7.96 -2.20 -0.80
CA ASP A 65 7.03 -2.38 0.31
C ASP A 65 6.76 -3.88 0.57
N THR A 66 6.66 -4.68 -0.50
CA THR A 66 6.41 -6.13 -0.41
C THR A 66 7.60 -6.88 0.19
N GLU A 67 8.84 -6.43 -0.03
CA GLU A 67 10.04 -7.03 0.57
C GLU A 67 10.06 -6.92 2.11
N HIS A 68 9.43 -5.89 2.67
CA HIS A 68 9.32 -5.70 4.12
C HIS A 68 8.06 -6.33 4.73
N ALA A 69 7.10 -6.70 3.89
CA ALA A 69 5.85 -7.31 4.32
C ALA A 69 6.11 -8.62 5.09
N GLY A 70 5.40 -8.79 6.19
CA GLY A 70 5.52 -9.94 7.09
C GLY A 70 6.63 -9.84 8.13
N PHE A 71 7.45 -8.78 8.12
CA PHE A 71 8.46 -8.60 9.16
C PHE A 71 7.81 -8.56 10.55
N GLY A 72 8.28 -9.39 11.49
CA GLY A 72 7.67 -9.54 12.82
C GLY A 72 6.31 -10.26 12.86
N LEU A 73 5.82 -10.78 11.73
CA LEU A 73 4.57 -11.55 11.61
C LEU A 73 4.84 -13.03 11.27
N ASN A 74 5.90 -13.59 11.85
CA ASN A 74 6.42 -14.91 11.51
C ASN A 74 6.11 -16.00 12.55
N ASP A 75 5.23 -15.73 13.51
CA ASP A 75 4.77 -16.72 14.49
C ASP A 75 3.56 -17.51 13.94
N PRO A 76 3.60 -18.86 13.88
CA PRO A 76 2.48 -19.66 13.40
C PRO A 76 1.14 -19.41 14.10
N LEU A 77 1.15 -18.94 15.36
CA LEU A 77 -0.06 -18.64 16.13
C LEU A 77 -0.80 -17.39 15.61
N ILE A 78 -0.09 -16.44 15.00
CA ILE A 78 -0.69 -15.18 14.53
C ILE A 78 -1.01 -15.19 13.04
N VAL A 79 -0.33 -16.02 12.24
CA VAL A 79 -0.53 -16.05 10.78
C VAL A 79 -1.95 -16.47 10.43
N GLY A 80 -2.69 -15.57 9.78
CA GLY A 80 -4.07 -15.78 9.37
C GLY A 80 -5.09 -15.74 10.50
N CYS A 81 -4.68 -15.34 11.71
CA CYS A 81 -5.56 -15.22 12.87
C CYS A 81 -6.55 -14.06 12.69
N ASP A 82 -7.84 -14.28 13.02
CA ASP A 82 -8.83 -13.20 12.99
C ASP A 82 -8.52 -12.18 14.10
N THR A 83 -8.13 -10.97 13.70
CA THR A 83 -7.49 -10.02 14.59
C THR A 83 -8.41 -8.85 14.93
N VAL A 84 -8.54 -8.59 16.23
CA VAL A 84 -9.18 -7.41 16.80
C VAL A 84 -8.16 -6.28 16.87
N LEU A 85 -8.49 -5.18 16.20
CA LEU A 85 -7.75 -3.92 16.28
C LEU A 85 -8.72 -2.80 16.65
N ALA A 86 -8.38 -2.07 17.71
CA ALA A 86 -8.96 -0.78 18.01
C ALA A 86 -7.91 0.30 17.75
N ASP A 87 -8.10 1.11 16.71
CA ASP A 87 -7.27 2.28 16.40
C ASP A 87 -8.07 3.56 16.62
N ARG A 88 -7.51 4.51 17.35
CA ARG A 88 -8.10 5.84 17.56
C ARG A 88 -8.14 6.70 16.31
N GLU A 89 -7.23 6.45 15.37
CA GLU A 89 -7.24 7.15 14.08
C GLU A 89 -8.25 6.53 13.09
N GLY A 90 -8.95 5.48 13.50
CA GLY A 90 -9.99 4.84 12.68
C GLY A 90 -9.46 3.86 11.64
N TYR A 91 -8.17 3.51 11.67
CA TYR A 91 -7.66 2.45 10.82
C TYR A 91 -8.30 1.11 11.15
N GLN A 92 -8.48 0.31 10.11
CA GLN A 92 -9.17 -0.94 10.13
C GLN A 92 -8.36 -1.94 9.30
N LEU A 93 -8.02 -3.10 9.89
CA LEU A 93 -7.30 -4.15 9.16
C LEU A 93 -8.10 -4.63 7.94
N ALA A 94 -7.41 -5.00 6.88
CA ALA A 94 -8.00 -5.42 5.63
C ALA A 94 -8.94 -6.63 5.89
N PRO A 95 -10.21 -6.54 5.47
CA PRO A 95 -11.12 -7.67 5.53
C PRO A 95 -10.71 -8.76 4.54
N ALA A 96 -10.98 -10.01 4.90
CA ALA A 96 -10.95 -11.15 4.01
C ALA A 96 -12.17 -12.03 4.25
N ALA A 97 -12.68 -12.66 3.19
CA ALA A 97 -13.76 -13.63 3.30
C ALA A 97 -13.21 -14.99 3.77
N ARG A 98 -13.81 -15.57 4.80
CA ARG A 98 -13.58 -16.94 5.26
C ARG A 98 -14.93 -17.66 5.32
N GLY A 99 -15.29 -18.35 4.24
CA GLY A 99 -16.64 -18.89 4.07
C GLY A 99 -17.67 -17.76 4.04
N ALA A 100 -18.71 -17.84 4.87
CA ALA A 100 -19.73 -16.80 4.99
C ALA A 100 -19.35 -15.63 5.93
N ALA A 101 -18.21 -15.71 6.62
CA ALA A 101 -17.77 -14.70 7.58
C ALA A 101 -16.73 -13.75 6.97
N VAL A 102 -16.75 -12.49 7.41
CA VAL A 102 -15.68 -11.53 7.16
C VAL A 102 -14.74 -11.53 8.37
N VAL A 103 -13.47 -11.84 8.13
CA VAL A 103 -12.41 -11.84 9.14
C VAL A 103 -11.37 -10.78 8.81
N ARG A 104 -10.53 -10.44 9.78
CA ARG A 104 -9.38 -9.54 9.60
C ARG A 104 -8.10 -10.33 9.86
N PRO A 105 -7.63 -11.13 8.88
CA PRO A 105 -6.49 -12.00 9.09
C PRO A 105 -5.23 -11.17 9.28
N LEU A 106 -4.33 -11.60 10.16
CA LEU A 106 -2.99 -11.04 10.20
C LEU A 106 -2.09 -11.83 9.23
N ALA A 107 -1.81 -11.24 8.07
CA ALA A 107 -0.98 -11.85 7.03
C ALA A 107 -0.05 -10.78 6.44
N ALA A 108 1.08 -11.22 5.87
CA ALA A 108 2.04 -10.30 5.25
C ALA A 108 1.37 -9.43 4.16
N ALA A 109 0.52 -10.03 3.34
CA ALA A 109 -0.23 -9.34 2.29
C ALA A 109 -1.68 -9.83 2.25
N ILE A 110 -2.60 -8.89 2.04
CA ILE A 110 -4.02 -9.15 1.82
C ILE A 110 -4.44 -8.39 0.56
N ILE A 111 -5.08 -9.11 -0.35
CA ILE A 111 -5.60 -8.55 -1.59
C ILE A 111 -7.11 -8.53 -1.49
N GLU A 112 -7.67 -7.33 -1.57
CA GLU A 112 -9.10 -7.08 -1.51
C GLU A 112 -9.60 -6.77 -2.92
N PRO A 113 -10.49 -7.61 -3.47
CA PRO A 113 -11.07 -7.36 -4.78
C PRO A 113 -11.88 -6.05 -4.78
N GLY A 114 -11.57 -5.16 -5.73
CA GLY A 114 -12.29 -3.89 -5.94
C GLY A 114 -13.61 -4.05 -6.68
N GLY A 115 -13.91 -5.26 -7.16
CA GLY A 115 -15.07 -5.54 -8.01
C GLY A 115 -14.93 -4.84 -9.36
N ALA A 116 -15.75 -3.82 -9.60
CA ALA A 116 -15.62 -2.96 -10.79
C ALA A 116 -14.60 -1.83 -10.61
N GLY A 117 -14.13 -1.58 -9.39
CA GLY A 117 -13.07 -0.62 -9.07
C GLY A 117 -11.69 -1.27 -8.97
N PRO A 118 -10.64 -0.49 -8.64
CA PRO A 118 -9.31 -1.02 -8.43
C PRO A 118 -9.23 -1.92 -7.19
N ASP A 119 -8.44 -2.98 -7.27
CA ASP A 119 -8.12 -3.84 -6.13
C ASP A 119 -7.26 -3.08 -5.12
N ARG A 120 -7.37 -3.46 -3.84
CA ARG A 120 -6.54 -2.93 -2.76
C ARG A 120 -5.59 -4.01 -2.26
N VAL A 121 -4.30 -3.70 -2.27
CA VAL A 121 -3.27 -4.54 -1.65
C VAL A 121 -2.87 -3.89 -0.33
N SER A 122 -3.09 -4.60 0.77
CA SER A 122 -2.67 -4.20 2.12
C SER A 122 -1.47 -5.03 2.54
N LEU A 123 -0.38 -4.37 2.93
CA LEU A 123 0.85 -5.02 3.38
C LEU A 123 1.05 -4.72 4.87
N TYR A 124 1.34 -5.75 5.65
CA TYR A 124 1.60 -5.61 7.08
C TYR A 124 3.02 -5.96 7.43
N ALA A 125 3.65 -5.10 8.20
CA ALA A 125 4.98 -5.30 8.76
C ALA A 125 5.04 -4.68 10.15
N GLY A 126 5.77 -5.33 11.06
CA GLY A 126 6.22 -4.72 12.30
C GLY A 126 7.35 -3.73 12.04
N SER A 127 7.47 -2.72 12.89
CA SER A 127 8.55 -1.72 12.81
C SER A 127 9.64 -1.92 13.87
N SER A 128 9.45 -2.86 14.80
CA SER A 128 10.41 -3.10 15.88
C SER A 128 11.60 -3.91 15.39
N PHE A 129 12.79 -3.29 15.42
CA PHE A 129 14.04 -3.93 15.00
C PHE A 129 14.50 -5.04 15.97
N SER A 130 14.00 -5.04 17.22
CA SER A 130 14.52 -5.89 18.28
C SER A 130 13.95 -7.31 18.33
N GLY A 131 12.96 -7.67 17.50
CA GLY A 131 12.40 -9.02 17.40
C GLY A 131 12.24 -9.70 18.77
N THR A 132 11.18 -9.38 19.51
CA THR A 132 10.98 -9.92 20.85
C THR A 132 10.60 -11.39 20.81
N GLY A 133 11.05 -12.18 21.79
CA GLY A 133 10.52 -13.53 21.98
C GLY A 133 9.06 -13.51 22.46
N THR A 134 8.26 -14.46 21.99
CA THR A 134 6.88 -14.67 22.46
C THR A 134 6.85 -14.94 23.96
N LEU A 135 5.99 -14.24 24.70
CA LEU A 135 5.77 -14.45 26.14
C LEU A 135 4.47 -15.21 26.34
N ARG A 136 4.45 -16.10 27.34
CA ARG A 136 3.25 -16.87 27.67
C ARG A 136 2.44 -16.17 28.74
N ILE A 137 1.13 -16.13 28.55
CA ILE A 137 0.20 -15.58 29.54
C ILE A 137 0.05 -16.59 30.67
N THR A 138 0.27 -16.16 31.92
CA THR A 138 0.24 -17.06 33.09
C THR A 138 -1.09 -17.02 33.85
N SER A 139 -1.84 -15.93 33.73
CA SER A 139 -3.12 -15.71 34.39
C SER A 139 -4.21 -15.50 33.33
N ASN A 140 -5.42 -16.03 33.55
CA ASN A 140 -6.56 -15.76 32.66
C ASN A 140 -6.76 -14.25 32.47
N TYR A 141 -6.63 -13.78 31.23
CA TYR A 141 -6.96 -12.41 30.86
C TYR A 141 -8.47 -12.32 30.60
N ILE A 142 -9.18 -11.71 31.55
CA ILE A 142 -10.63 -11.48 31.47
C ILE A 142 -10.99 -10.03 31.14
N GLY A 143 -9.99 -9.17 30.90
CA GLY A 143 -10.15 -7.75 30.58
C GLY A 143 -9.17 -6.84 31.31
N GLY A 144 -9.24 -5.54 31.03
CA GLY A 144 -8.39 -4.50 31.64
C GLY A 144 -7.04 -4.32 30.93
N THR A 145 -6.12 -3.63 31.59
CA THR A 145 -4.87 -3.12 30.99
C THR A 145 -3.63 -3.94 31.34
N ARG A 146 -3.76 -5.06 32.06
CA ARG A 146 -2.61 -5.83 32.56
C ARG A 146 -2.66 -7.25 32.01
N ILE A 147 -1.52 -7.74 31.54
CA ILE A 147 -1.30 -9.12 31.11
C ILE A 147 -0.15 -9.69 31.93
N ASP A 148 -0.42 -10.72 32.74
CA ASP A 148 0.63 -11.40 33.49
C ASP A 148 1.37 -12.39 32.59
N VAL A 149 2.70 -12.35 32.61
CA VAL A 149 3.57 -13.15 31.73
C VAL A 149 4.54 -14.02 32.51
N ASP A 150 5.06 -15.05 31.85
CA ASP A 150 5.90 -16.10 32.45
C ASP A 150 7.33 -15.67 32.76
N ARG A 151 7.84 -14.61 32.12
CA ARG A 151 9.21 -14.13 32.27
C ARG A 151 9.33 -12.63 32.06
N VAL A 152 10.52 -12.09 32.35
CA VAL A 152 10.85 -10.67 32.15
C VAL A 152 10.58 -10.30 30.69
N PRO A 153 9.78 -9.26 30.39
CA PRO A 153 9.49 -8.80 29.03
C PRO A 153 10.69 -8.13 28.36
N TYR A 154 11.74 -8.91 28.09
CA TYR A 154 12.97 -8.40 27.49
C TYR A 154 12.73 -7.96 26.03
N GLY A 155 13.15 -6.74 25.71
CA GLY A 155 13.02 -6.16 24.36
C GLY A 155 11.67 -5.49 24.08
N PHE A 156 10.72 -5.53 25.03
CA PHE A 156 9.47 -4.78 24.97
C PHE A 156 9.67 -3.38 25.56
N ASN A 157 9.28 -2.35 24.82
CA ASN A 157 9.38 -0.96 25.24
C ASN A 157 8.00 -0.30 25.32
N GLN A 158 7.92 0.78 26.09
CA GLN A 158 6.74 1.63 26.06
C GLN A 158 6.49 2.15 24.64
N GLY A 159 5.26 2.01 24.15
CA GLY A 159 4.87 2.41 22.79
C GLY A 159 4.93 1.30 21.76
N ASP A 160 5.56 0.15 22.06
CA ASP A 160 5.58 -1.00 21.17
C ASP A 160 4.18 -1.57 20.96
N VAL A 161 3.93 -2.07 19.75
CA VAL A 161 2.68 -2.75 19.41
C VAL A 161 2.91 -4.25 19.52
N VAL A 162 2.13 -4.89 20.38
CA VAL A 162 2.19 -6.32 20.65
C VAL A 162 0.94 -7.00 20.14
N LEU A 163 1.11 -8.27 19.79
CA LEU A 163 0.06 -9.18 19.38
C LEU A 163 -0.17 -10.19 20.48
N VAL A 164 -1.43 -10.43 20.81
CA VAL A 164 -1.84 -11.47 21.73
C VAL A 164 -2.65 -12.48 20.93
N ALA A 165 -2.23 -13.74 20.99
CA ALA A 165 -2.85 -14.84 20.29
C ALA A 165 -3.21 -15.96 21.27
N PRO A 166 -4.33 -16.67 21.04
CA PRO A 166 -4.61 -17.89 21.77
C PRO A 166 -3.71 -19.02 21.26
N GLU A 167 -3.33 -19.93 22.16
CA GLU A 167 -2.60 -21.16 21.76
C GLU A 167 -3.52 -22.12 20.99
N GLU A 168 -4.83 -22.08 21.26
CA GLU A 168 -5.82 -22.91 20.57
C GLU A 168 -6.15 -22.37 19.18
N SER A 169 -6.21 -23.29 18.19
CA SER A 169 -6.57 -22.95 16.83
C SER A 169 -8.00 -22.41 16.72
N GLY A 170 -8.17 -21.29 16.02
CA GLY A 170 -9.49 -20.71 15.74
C GLY A 170 -9.95 -19.64 16.73
N GLY A 171 -9.17 -19.34 17.76
CA GLY A 171 -9.39 -18.16 18.59
C GLY A 171 -9.02 -16.85 17.86
N ARG A 172 -9.38 -15.71 18.46
CA ARG A 172 -9.14 -14.38 17.90
C ARG A 172 -7.88 -13.76 18.47
N CYS A 173 -7.10 -13.11 17.62
CA CYS A 173 -5.94 -12.34 18.03
C CYS A 173 -6.35 -10.92 18.39
N SER A 174 -5.52 -10.25 19.18
CA SER A 174 -5.73 -8.84 19.51
C SER A 174 -4.42 -8.09 19.40
N LEU A 175 -4.52 -6.87 18.88
CA LEU A 175 -3.44 -5.89 18.89
C LEU A 175 -3.57 -4.97 20.10
N ALA A 176 -2.43 -4.65 20.72
CA ALA A 176 -2.38 -3.66 21.79
C ALA A 176 -1.07 -2.90 21.80
N GLN A 177 -1.11 -1.67 22.31
CA GLN A 177 0.10 -0.90 22.53
C GLN A 177 0.53 -0.98 24.00
N VAL A 178 1.81 -1.27 24.23
CA VAL A 178 2.43 -1.28 25.54
C VAL A 178 2.41 0.13 26.12
N SER A 179 1.85 0.28 27.33
CA SER A 179 1.62 1.58 27.96
C SER A 179 2.62 1.98 29.02
N SER A 180 3.43 1.03 29.51
CA SER A 180 4.50 1.29 30.48
C SER A 180 5.79 0.59 30.08
N ASP A 181 6.92 1.15 30.50
CA ASP A 181 8.25 0.55 30.32
C ASP A 181 8.43 -0.70 31.23
N PRO A 182 8.50 -1.92 30.65
CA PRO A 182 8.70 -3.15 31.42
C PRO A 182 10.09 -3.26 32.05
N GLY A 183 11.08 -2.49 31.58
CA GLY A 183 12.43 -2.45 32.16
C GLY A 183 12.46 -1.87 33.59
N LYS A 184 11.37 -1.22 34.04
CA LYS A 184 11.21 -0.68 35.39
C LYS A 184 10.59 -1.67 36.38
N LEU A 185 10.22 -2.87 35.93
CA LEU A 185 9.67 -3.89 36.81
C LEU A 185 10.73 -4.41 37.79
N GLN A 186 10.29 -4.81 38.98
CA GLN A 186 11.16 -5.51 39.92
C GLN A 186 11.62 -6.84 39.30
N PRO A 187 12.90 -7.23 39.51
CA PRO A 187 13.39 -8.49 38.98
C PRO A 187 12.66 -9.69 39.64
N PRO A 188 12.67 -10.87 39.00
CA PRO A 188 12.18 -12.10 39.62
C PRO A 188 12.79 -12.31 41.02
N PRO A 189 12.01 -12.75 42.02
CA PRO A 189 10.76 -13.52 41.92
C PRO A 189 9.47 -12.68 41.85
N ALA A 190 9.55 -11.35 41.73
CA ALA A 190 8.34 -10.54 41.55
C ALA A 190 7.58 -10.94 40.26
N GLN A 191 6.25 -10.89 40.30
CA GLN A 191 5.39 -11.20 39.16
C GLN A 191 5.72 -10.27 37.98
N GLN A 192 5.96 -10.87 36.81
CA GLN A 192 6.21 -10.14 35.57
C GLN A 192 4.89 -9.93 34.82
N PHE A 193 4.75 -8.78 34.17
CA PHE A 193 3.53 -8.39 33.47
C PHE A 193 3.81 -7.34 32.39
N LEU A 194 2.90 -7.22 31.44
CA LEU A 194 2.83 -6.13 30.48
C LEU A 194 1.61 -5.26 30.80
N MET A 195 1.81 -3.95 30.82
CA MET A 195 0.70 -3.01 30.79
C MET A 195 0.41 -2.63 29.34
N ILE A 196 -0.84 -2.79 28.95
CA ILE A 196 -1.39 -2.47 27.63
C ILE A 196 -2.45 -1.38 27.75
N ALA A 197 -2.63 -0.60 26.68
CA ALA A 197 -3.60 0.50 26.60
C ALA A 197 -3.38 1.66 27.58
N GLY A 198 -3.88 2.85 27.22
CA GLY A 198 -3.75 4.08 28.00
C GLY A 198 -4.39 5.28 27.26
N SER A 199 -4.72 6.37 27.98
CA SER A 199 -5.42 7.54 27.41
C SER A 199 -4.63 8.31 26.33
N GLY A 200 -3.35 7.99 26.12
CA GLY A 200 -2.51 8.54 25.04
C GLY A 200 -2.14 7.56 23.92
N ASN A 201 -2.44 6.26 24.06
CA ASN A 201 -2.02 5.25 23.11
C ASN A 201 -2.95 5.18 21.90
N ARG A 202 -2.39 4.97 20.70
CA ARG A 202 -3.12 4.86 19.45
C ARG A 202 -3.89 3.55 19.35
N PHE A 203 -3.21 2.45 19.67
CA PHE A 203 -3.78 1.11 19.56
C PHE A 203 -4.26 0.59 20.91
N ASN A 204 -5.49 0.07 20.90
CA ASN A 204 -6.23 -0.42 22.05
C ASN A 204 -6.60 0.70 23.05
N SER A 205 -7.91 0.93 23.24
CA SER A 205 -8.44 1.98 24.10
C SER A 205 -8.66 1.57 25.57
N GLY A 206 -8.38 0.32 25.95
CA GLY A 206 -8.43 -0.10 27.36
C GLY A 206 -8.35 -1.60 27.64
N SER A 207 -8.78 -2.46 26.70
CA SER A 207 -8.72 -3.91 26.84
C SER A 207 -8.61 -4.58 25.47
N LEU A 208 -8.11 -5.81 25.42
CA LEU A 208 -7.95 -6.57 24.17
C LEU A 208 -9.30 -6.88 23.47
N GLY A 209 -10.44 -6.75 24.16
CA GLY A 209 -11.75 -7.10 23.61
C GLY A 209 -11.95 -8.61 23.37
N VAL A 210 -10.95 -9.42 23.73
CA VAL A 210 -10.92 -10.89 23.67
C VAL A 210 -10.36 -11.38 25.00
N GLN A 211 -10.87 -12.50 25.49
CA GLN A 211 -10.35 -13.16 26.69
C GLN A 211 -9.32 -14.22 26.30
N TYR A 212 -8.29 -14.37 27.12
CA TYR A 212 -7.24 -15.38 26.92
C TYR A 212 -7.11 -16.24 28.16
N THR A 213 -7.06 -17.56 27.96
CA THR A 213 -6.76 -18.50 29.04
C THR A 213 -5.25 -18.46 29.31
N GLY A 214 -4.87 -18.29 30.57
CA GLY A 214 -3.49 -18.46 31.00
C GLY A 214 -3.22 -19.94 31.26
N GLY A 215 -2.04 -20.42 30.88
CA GLY A 215 -1.74 -21.85 30.95
C GLY A 215 -0.30 -22.13 30.63
#